data_AF-A0AAU8N4E7-F1
#
_entry.id   AF-A0AAU8N4E7-F1
#
_cell.length_a   1.000
_cell.length_b   1.000
_cell.length_c   1.000
_cell.angle_alpha   90.00
_cell.angle_beta   90.00
_cell.angle_gamma   90.00
#
_symmetry.space_group_name_H-M   'P 1'
#
loop_
_entity.id
_entity.type
_entity.pdbx_description
1 polymer ?
#
loop_
_entity_poly.entity_id
_entity_poly.type
_entity_poly.pdbx_seq_one_letter_code
_entity_poly.pdbx_strand_id
1 'polypeptide(L)'
;MTTRALSASRRDALKAGGLVVAGGAALIGGSAVIAPSAAASSRLDTGVRLGSGTVGTRTVVLDQPSVRTEALATARQLRLDMWAKNPPLLSVDGSTGGTVQSYAQAQGYASAEAYADALVWDQDMERVSVQRLVECLEMGRIEHSRPNGESYSTAHIGDVTNGTFEILASTTDQSATISAGIGIWAGEYDTLVAAGGAWNHETGHLHTLLNPTITNIGFAASAGYFTGEGLWARSASAESVGWSGIYDVTLANGGGSASSVPAGY
;
A
#
# COMPACT_ATOMS: atom_id res chain seq x y z
N MET A 1 40.68 17.10 61.26
CA MET A 1 41.28 17.70 60.05
C MET A 1 40.23 17.64 58.96
N THR A 2 39.42 18.70 58.80
CA THR A 2 39.61 19.95 58.01
C THR A 2 38.89 19.80 56.65
N THR A 3 37.69 20.38 56.50
CA THR A 3 37.38 21.64 55.75
C THR A 3 37.68 21.55 54.25
N ARG A 4 36.99 22.17 53.29
CA ARG A 4 35.78 23.02 53.13
C ARG A 4 35.63 23.18 51.60
N ALA A 5 34.47 23.66 51.17
CA ALA A 5 34.14 24.08 49.80
C ALA A 5 35.03 25.20 49.20
N LEU A 6 34.87 25.47 47.89
CA LEU A 6 34.58 26.78 47.23
C LEU A 6 34.50 26.55 45.69
N SER A 7 33.38 26.81 44.99
CA SER A 7 32.94 28.09 44.37
C SER A 7 33.87 28.58 43.24
N ALA A 8 33.46 29.16 42.11
CA ALA A 8 32.20 29.71 41.61
C ALA A 8 32.38 30.15 40.14
N SER A 9 31.29 30.42 39.43
CA SER A 9 31.11 31.69 38.68
C SER A 9 29.60 31.83 38.36
N ARG A 10 28.79 32.55 39.14
CA ARG A 10 28.58 34.01 39.19
C ARG A 10 28.11 34.65 37.88
N ARG A 11 26.84 35.07 37.89
CA ARG A 11 26.29 36.43 37.64
C ARG A 11 24.91 36.31 36.98
N ASP A 12 23.82 36.95 37.35
CA ASP A 12 23.40 37.93 38.38
C ASP A 12 21.86 37.77 38.43
N ALA A 13 21.14 37.58 39.53
CA ALA A 13 20.97 38.36 40.75
C ALA A 13 20.03 39.59 40.60
N LEU A 14 18.99 39.60 41.46
CA LEU A 14 18.17 40.73 41.95
C LEU A 14 17.02 41.21 41.03
N LYS A 15 15.82 41.58 41.49
CA LYS A 15 15.26 41.93 42.83
C LYS A 15 13.72 41.87 42.68
N ALA A 16 13.00 41.19 43.57
CA ALA A 16 12.31 41.75 44.74
C ALA A 16 11.11 42.67 44.45
N GLY A 17 9.93 42.20 44.87
CA GLY A 17 8.96 43.02 45.62
C GLY A 17 7.80 43.63 44.83
N GLY A 18 6.57 43.29 45.25
CA GLY A 18 5.40 44.14 45.00
C GLY A 18 4.12 43.37 44.69
N LEU A 19 3.43 42.88 45.73
CA LEU A 19 2.00 42.56 45.66
C LEU A 19 1.22 43.87 45.75
N VAL A 20 0.48 44.23 44.71
CA VAL A 20 -0.66 45.16 44.78
C VAL A 20 -1.79 44.60 43.93
N VAL A 21 -2.92 44.35 44.58
CA VAL A 21 -4.22 43.99 43.99
C VAL A 21 -4.88 45.27 43.47
N ALA A 22 -5.41 45.25 42.24
CA ALA A 22 -6.74 45.77 41.87
C ALA A 22 -6.88 45.93 40.35
N GLY A 23 -8.06 45.58 39.81
CA GLY A 23 -8.52 46.04 38.51
C GLY A 23 -8.92 44.91 37.57
N GLY A 24 -10.16 44.44 37.69
CA GLY A 24 -10.74 43.47 36.78
C GLY A 24 -10.95 44.03 35.37
N ALA A 25 -10.69 43.18 34.38
CA ALA A 25 -11.34 43.21 33.08
C ALA A 25 -11.55 41.75 32.66
N ALA A 26 -12.80 41.28 32.76
CA ALA A 26 -13.21 39.99 32.24
C ALA A 26 -13.15 40.04 30.71
N LEU A 27 -12.08 39.50 30.13
CA LEU A 27 -12.05 39.16 28.72
C LEU A 27 -12.85 37.85 28.59
N ILE A 28 -14.05 37.97 28.02
CA ILE A 28 -14.85 36.83 27.61
C ILE A 28 -14.04 36.09 26.54
N GLY A 29 -13.35 35.04 26.96
CA GLY A 29 -12.58 34.17 26.09
C GLY A 29 -13.54 33.40 25.18
N GLY A 30 -13.78 33.94 23.99
CA GLY A 30 -14.33 33.15 22.90
C GLY A 30 -13.33 32.08 22.55
N SER A 31 -13.59 30.83 22.94
CA SER A 31 -12.87 29.68 22.42
C SER A 31 -13.12 29.63 20.91
N ALA A 32 -12.16 30.11 20.13
CA ALA A 32 -12.13 29.87 18.70
C ALA A 32 -11.99 28.35 18.53
N VAL A 33 -13.09 27.70 18.17
CA VAL A 33 -13.06 26.34 17.67
C VAL A 33 -12.31 26.41 16.35
N ILE A 34 -11.03 26.04 16.36
CA ILE A 34 -10.27 25.84 15.12
C ILE A 34 -10.93 24.62 14.45
N ALA A 35 -11.81 24.87 13.49
CA ALA A 35 -12.31 23.83 12.62
C ALA A 35 -11.09 23.17 11.94
N PRO A 36 -11.03 21.83 11.83
CA PRO A 36 -9.99 21.19 11.05
C PRO A 36 -10.06 21.73 9.63
N SER A 37 -9.00 22.42 9.21
CA SER A 37 -8.81 22.81 7.83
C SER A 37 -8.78 21.53 7.01
N ALA A 38 -9.78 21.31 6.15
CA ALA A 38 -9.71 20.28 5.12
C ALA A 38 -8.40 20.51 4.35
N ALA A 39 -7.45 19.58 4.48
CA ALA A 39 -6.22 19.66 3.71
C ALA A 39 -6.62 19.68 2.23
N ALA A 40 -6.22 20.74 1.51
CA ALA A 40 -6.50 20.83 0.09
C ALA A 40 -5.82 19.64 -0.61
N SER A 41 -6.61 18.85 -1.33
CA SER A 41 -6.09 17.78 -2.16
C SER A 41 -5.16 18.37 -3.21
N SER A 42 -4.03 17.71 -3.44
CA SER A 42 -3.16 18.03 -4.58
C SER A 42 -3.49 17.10 -5.73
N ARG A 43 -3.53 17.63 -6.96
CA ARG A 43 -3.78 16.80 -8.13
C ARG A 43 -2.59 15.86 -8.32
N LEU A 44 -2.88 14.58 -8.52
CA LEU A 44 -1.89 13.54 -8.77
C LEU A 44 -2.15 12.85 -10.11
N ASP A 45 -1.08 12.74 -10.89
CA ASP A 45 -1.01 11.89 -12.07
C ASP A 45 -0.03 10.76 -11.75
N THR A 46 -0.52 9.52 -11.83
CA THR A 46 0.29 8.32 -11.54
C THR A 46 1.33 8.06 -12.65
N GLY A 47 1.13 8.63 -13.84
CA GLY A 47 1.86 8.32 -15.06
C GLY A 47 1.37 7.05 -15.75
N VAL A 48 0.33 6.40 -15.21
CA VAL A 48 -0.28 5.19 -15.77
C VAL A 48 -1.24 5.57 -16.88
N ARG A 49 -1.21 4.85 -18.00
CA ARG A 49 -2.13 5.09 -19.12
C ARG A 49 -3.58 4.92 -18.69
N LEU A 50 -4.40 5.95 -18.84
CA LEU A 50 -5.79 5.97 -18.35
C LEU A 50 -6.80 5.21 -19.24
N GLY A 51 -6.44 4.91 -20.49
CA GLY A 51 -7.38 4.33 -21.45
C GLY A 51 -8.28 5.39 -22.11
N SER A 52 -9.36 4.96 -22.74
CA SER A 52 -10.34 5.84 -23.39
C SER A 52 -11.39 6.39 -22.40
N GLY A 53 -12.09 7.45 -22.81
CA GLY A 53 -13.21 8.02 -22.04
C GLY A 53 -12.96 9.43 -21.52
N THR A 54 -13.84 9.87 -20.61
CA THR A 54 -13.75 11.20 -20.00
C THR A 54 -12.78 11.15 -18.82
N VAL A 55 -11.86 12.11 -18.77
CA VAL A 55 -10.91 12.23 -17.66
C VAL A 55 -11.57 12.91 -16.47
N GLY A 56 -11.62 12.21 -15.35
CA GLY A 56 -12.07 12.69 -14.05
C GLY A 56 -10.96 12.62 -13.00
N THR A 57 -11.33 12.91 -11.75
CA THR A 57 -10.46 12.75 -10.60
C THR A 57 -11.22 12.13 -9.44
N ARG A 58 -10.50 11.38 -8.60
CA ARG A 58 -11.02 10.84 -7.35
C ARG A 58 -10.08 11.15 -6.20
N THR A 59 -10.65 11.67 -5.12
CA THR A 59 -9.89 11.98 -3.90
C THR A 59 -9.56 10.69 -3.15
N VAL A 60 -8.29 10.49 -2.78
CA VAL A 60 -7.81 9.34 -2.02
C VAL A 60 -6.75 9.76 -1.00
N VAL A 61 -6.68 9.05 0.12
CA VAL A 61 -5.58 9.19 1.10
C VAL A 61 -4.54 8.13 0.80
N LEU A 62 -3.29 8.54 0.58
CA LEU A 62 -2.17 7.66 0.30
C LEU A 62 -1.11 7.80 1.39
N ASP A 63 -0.43 6.70 1.70
CA ASP A 63 0.82 6.69 2.46
C ASP A 63 1.74 5.57 1.94
N GLN A 64 2.19 5.76 0.71
CA GLN A 64 2.94 4.75 -0.04
C GLN A 64 4.27 4.32 0.62
N PRO A 65 5.05 5.21 1.28
CA PRO A 65 6.22 4.79 2.04
C PRO A 65 5.91 3.78 3.16
N SER A 66 4.81 3.99 3.89
CA SER A 66 4.34 3.05 4.93
C SER A 66 3.84 1.75 4.30
N VAL A 67 3.03 1.84 3.23
CA VAL A 67 2.57 0.66 2.47
C VAL A 67 3.74 -0.20 1.99
N ARG A 68 4.77 0.40 1.39
CA ARG A 68 5.98 -0.32 0.94
C ARG A 68 6.65 -1.05 2.09
N THR A 69 6.92 -0.34 3.18
CA THR A 69 7.65 -0.88 4.33
C THR A 69 6.89 -2.05 4.95
N GLU A 70 5.59 -1.86 5.17
CA GLU A 70 4.71 -2.87 5.75
C GLU A 70 4.53 -4.07 4.80
N ALA A 71 4.24 -3.84 3.52
CA ALA A 71 3.99 -4.90 2.56
C ALA A 71 5.23 -5.79 2.34
N LEU A 72 6.43 -5.22 2.22
CA LEU A 72 7.66 -6.01 2.08
C LEU A 72 7.91 -6.86 3.32
N ALA A 73 7.70 -6.32 4.52
CA ALA A 73 7.85 -7.07 5.76
C ALA A 73 6.84 -8.23 5.85
N THR A 74 5.57 -7.95 5.54
CA THR A 74 4.48 -8.94 5.63
C THR A 74 4.59 -10.01 4.55
N ALA A 75 4.90 -9.65 3.29
CA ALA A 75 5.10 -10.60 2.20
C ALA A 75 6.33 -11.48 2.42
N ARG A 76 7.42 -10.91 2.96
CA ARG A 76 8.60 -11.67 3.36
C ARG A 76 8.26 -12.71 4.43
N GLN A 77 7.53 -12.30 5.48
CA GLN A 77 7.11 -13.24 6.52
C GLN A 77 6.20 -14.35 5.96
N LEU A 78 5.24 -13.99 5.10
CA LEU A 78 4.39 -14.97 4.41
C LEU A 78 5.22 -15.99 3.62
N ARG A 79 6.24 -15.55 2.87
CA ARG A 79 7.13 -16.46 2.13
C ARG A 79 7.91 -17.39 3.05
N LEU A 80 8.38 -16.91 4.20
CA LEU A 80 9.05 -17.76 5.20
C LEU A 80 8.10 -18.80 5.81
N ASP A 81 6.88 -18.37 6.17
CA ASP A 81 5.86 -19.27 6.71
C ASP A 81 5.47 -20.35 5.70
N MET A 82 5.33 -19.98 4.43
CA MET A 82 4.98 -20.92 3.35
C MET A 82 6.16 -21.80 2.94
N TRP A 83 7.40 -21.33 3.09
CA TRP A 83 8.56 -22.22 2.98
C TRP A 83 8.52 -23.31 4.05
N ALA A 84 8.18 -22.97 5.29
CA ALA A 84 8.09 -23.93 6.40
C ALA A 84 6.91 -24.91 6.23
N LYS A 85 5.73 -24.41 5.82
CA LYS A 85 4.55 -25.25 5.51
C LYS A 85 4.74 -26.10 4.26
N ASN A 86 5.51 -25.59 3.31
CA ASN A 86 5.86 -26.21 2.03
C ASN A 86 4.65 -26.72 1.22
N PRO A 87 3.59 -25.90 0.99
CA PRO A 87 2.43 -26.32 0.23
C PRO A 87 2.79 -26.60 -1.24
N PRO A 88 1.93 -27.32 -1.99
CA PRO A 88 2.10 -27.46 -3.42
C PRO A 88 2.02 -26.09 -4.11
N LEU A 89 2.86 -25.91 -5.14
CA LEU A 89 2.88 -24.70 -5.96
C LEU A 89 3.40 -25.05 -7.35
N LEU A 90 2.64 -24.68 -8.38
CA LEU A 90 2.98 -24.89 -9.78
C LEU A 90 3.28 -23.56 -10.48
N SER A 91 3.92 -23.57 -11.65
CA SER A 91 3.92 -22.42 -12.55
C SER A 91 2.50 -22.09 -13.02
N VAL A 92 2.31 -20.89 -13.57
CA VAL A 92 0.98 -20.42 -14.03
C VAL A 92 0.37 -21.36 -15.07
N ASP A 93 1.19 -21.92 -15.97
CA ASP A 93 0.79 -22.88 -16.99
C ASP A 93 0.74 -24.34 -16.49
N GLY A 94 1.08 -24.58 -15.21
CA GLY A 94 1.14 -25.89 -14.59
C GLY A 94 2.28 -26.79 -15.08
N SER A 95 3.20 -26.30 -15.93
CA SER A 95 4.25 -27.13 -16.55
C SER A 95 5.43 -27.44 -15.63
N THR A 96 5.64 -26.63 -14.60
CA THR A 96 6.73 -26.77 -13.63
C THR A 96 6.23 -26.55 -12.20
N GLY A 97 7.05 -26.88 -11.22
CA GLY A 97 6.76 -26.69 -9.80
C GLY A 97 6.81 -28.00 -9.01
N GLY A 98 6.04 -28.06 -7.94
CA GLY A 98 6.00 -29.18 -7.00
C GLY A 98 5.47 -28.66 -5.68
N THR A 99 6.38 -28.35 -4.76
CA THR A 99 6.11 -27.54 -3.57
C THR A 99 6.83 -26.20 -3.64
N VAL A 100 6.46 -25.25 -2.76
CA VAL A 100 7.16 -23.96 -2.60
C VAL A 100 8.68 -24.12 -2.56
N GLN A 101 9.20 -25.03 -1.73
CA GLN A 101 10.65 -25.27 -1.62
C GLN A 101 11.25 -25.78 -2.94
N SER A 102 10.68 -26.83 -3.53
CA SER A 102 11.23 -27.42 -4.76
C SER A 102 11.17 -26.46 -5.94
N TYR A 103 10.10 -25.66 -6.04
CA TYR A 103 9.95 -24.70 -7.11
C TYR A 103 10.92 -23.54 -6.93
N ALA A 104 11.06 -23.02 -5.70
CA ALA A 104 12.06 -21.99 -5.40
C ALA A 104 13.50 -22.47 -5.65
N GLN A 105 13.83 -23.70 -5.26
CA GLN A 105 15.14 -24.30 -5.54
C GLN A 105 15.40 -24.45 -7.04
N ALA A 106 14.38 -24.83 -7.82
CA ALA A 106 14.48 -24.88 -9.29
C ALA A 106 14.72 -23.49 -9.92
N GLN A 107 14.28 -22.41 -9.26
CA GLN A 107 14.60 -21.02 -9.62
C GLN A 107 15.95 -20.52 -9.05
N GLY A 108 16.71 -21.38 -8.38
CA GLY A 108 18.06 -21.07 -7.89
C GLY A 108 18.14 -20.50 -6.46
N TYR A 109 17.03 -20.49 -5.70
CA TYR A 109 17.07 -20.05 -4.31
C TYR A 109 17.64 -21.15 -3.40
N ALA A 110 18.75 -20.84 -2.74
CA ALA A 110 19.47 -21.78 -1.87
C ALA A 110 18.92 -21.89 -0.44
N SER A 111 18.07 -20.94 -0.01
CA SER A 111 17.48 -20.93 1.34
C SER A 111 16.11 -20.24 1.37
N ALA A 112 15.41 -20.37 2.49
CA ALA A 112 14.14 -19.70 2.75
C ALA A 112 14.29 -18.17 2.70
N GLU A 113 15.38 -17.65 3.28
CA GLU A 113 15.70 -16.23 3.32
C GLU A 113 15.98 -15.71 1.91
N ALA A 114 16.78 -16.42 1.11
CA ALA A 114 17.05 -16.02 -0.26
C ALA A 114 15.77 -15.93 -1.12
N TYR A 115 14.82 -16.84 -0.92
CA TYR A 115 13.51 -16.83 -1.58
C TYR A 115 12.58 -15.71 -1.06
N ALA A 116 12.57 -15.47 0.25
CA ALA A 116 11.75 -14.43 0.87
C ALA A 116 12.27 -13.01 0.55
N ASP A 117 13.59 -12.82 0.54
CA ASP A 117 14.28 -11.56 0.26
C ASP A 117 14.37 -11.26 -1.25
N ALA A 118 13.96 -12.20 -2.11
CA ALA A 118 13.92 -11.99 -3.55
C ALA A 118 12.80 -11.05 -4.00
N LEU A 119 11.80 -10.78 -3.16
CA LEU A 119 10.79 -9.76 -3.43
C LEU A 119 11.40 -8.37 -3.24
N VAL A 120 11.43 -7.62 -4.33
CA VAL A 120 11.85 -6.22 -4.36
C VAL A 120 10.68 -5.34 -4.78
N TRP A 121 10.67 -4.12 -4.23
CA TRP A 121 9.72 -3.11 -4.65
C TRP A 121 10.01 -2.67 -6.09
N ASP A 122 8.96 -2.40 -6.85
CA ASP A 122 9.04 -1.84 -8.19
C ASP A 122 8.15 -0.59 -8.24
N GLN A 123 8.79 0.57 -8.34
CA GLN A 123 8.09 1.86 -8.34
C GLN A 123 7.05 1.98 -9.46
N ASP A 124 7.24 1.33 -10.62
CA ASP A 124 6.25 1.39 -11.69
C ASP A 124 5.03 0.52 -11.35
N MET A 125 5.24 -0.63 -10.70
CA MET A 125 4.14 -1.46 -10.18
C MET A 125 3.38 -0.80 -9.04
N GLU A 126 4.06 -0.02 -8.20
CA GLU A 126 3.42 0.80 -7.16
C GLU A 126 2.48 1.84 -7.80
N ARG A 127 2.94 2.55 -8.84
CA ARG A 127 2.10 3.51 -9.57
C ARG A 127 0.88 2.85 -10.22
N VAL A 128 1.06 1.69 -10.86
CA VAL A 128 -0.04 0.90 -11.41
C VAL A 128 -1.00 0.47 -10.30
N SER A 129 -0.49 -0.03 -9.18
CA SER A 129 -1.29 -0.41 -8.01
C SER A 129 -2.12 0.78 -7.49
N VAL A 130 -1.54 1.96 -7.33
CA VAL A 130 -2.28 3.17 -6.92
C VAL A 130 -3.36 3.53 -7.93
N GLN A 131 -3.08 3.45 -9.23
CA GLN A 131 -4.09 3.69 -10.27
C GLN A 131 -5.25 2.70 -10.15
N ARG A 132 -4.95 1.41 -9.98
CA ARG A 132 -5.94 0.34 -9.87
C ARG A 132 -6.76 0.43 -8.58
N LEU A 133 -6.14 0.84 -7.48
CA LEU A 133 -6.81 1.15 -6.22
C LEU A 133 -7.86 2.24 -6.41
N VAL A 134 -7.48 3.35 -7.04
CA VAL A 134 -8.37 4.48 -7.30
C VAL A 134 -9.52 4.08 -8.22
N GLU A 135 -9.25 3.28 -9.25
CA GLU A 135 -10.26 2.75 -10.15
C GLU A 135 -11.26 1.82 -9.44
N CYS A 136 -10.81 0.92 -8.56
CA CYS A 136 -11.69 0.08 -7.74
C CYS A 136 -12.55 0.91 -6.78
N LEU A 137 -11.94 1.92 -6.15
CA LEU A 137 -12.66 2.85 -5.28
C LEU A 137 -13.75 3.62 -6.06
N GLU A 138 -13.46 4.04 -7.29
CA GLU A 138 -14.44 4.71 -8.17
C GLU A 138 -15.63 3.81 -8.48
N MET A 139 -15.37 2.55 -8.80
CA MET A 139 -16.41 1.56 -9.09
C MET A 139 -17.17 1.10 -7.83
N GLY A 140 -16.61 1.32 -6.64
CA GLY A 140 -17.17 0.84 -5.37
C GLY A 140 -17.13 -0.68 -5.22
N ARG A 141 -16.24 -1.37 -5.97
CA ARG A 141 -16.01 -2.81 -5.91
C ARG A 141 -14.62 -3.18 -6.43
N ILE A 142 -14.13 -4.35 -6.06
CA ILE A 142 -12.97 -4.98 -6.72
C ILE A 142 -13.41 -5.52 -8.08
N GLU A 143 -12.63 -5.25 -9.11
CA GLU A 143 -12.95 -5.66 -10.49
C GLU A 143 -11.69 -5.68 -11.33
N HIS A 144 -11.47 -6.78 -12.06
CA HIS A 144 -10.37 -6.93 -13.03
C HIS A 144 -10.69 -6.27 -14.37
N SER A 145 -11.37 -5.13 -14.31
CA SER A 145 -11.61 -4.22 -15.42
C SER A 145 -11.43 -2.79 -14.93
N ARG A 146 -11.33 -1.86 -15.87
CA ARG A 146 -11.22 -0.44 -15.61
C ARG A 146 -12.60 0.21 -15.59
N PRO A 147 -12.77 1.42 -15.03
CA PRO A 147 -14.07 2.10 -14.97
C PRO A 147 -14.65 2.43 -16.35
N ASN A 148 -13.80 2.48 -17.39
CA ASN A 148 -14.19 2.63 -18.78
C ASN A 148 -14.53 1.31 -19.49
N GLY A 149 -14.48 0.17 -18.79
CA GLY A 149 -14.74 -1.17 -19.34
C GLY A 149 -13.54 -1.82 -20.03
N GLU A 150 -12.41 -1.14 -20.14
CA GLU A 150 -11.18 -1.75 -20.67
C GLU A 150 -10.60 -2.77 -19.67
N SER A 151 -9.76 -3.68 -20.19
CA SER A 151 -9.03 -4.63 -19.35
C SER A 151 -8.08 -3.90 -18.39
N TYR A 152 -7.93 -4.42 -17.17
CA TYR A 152 -6.93 -3.97 -16.18
C TYR A 152 -5.51 -3.93 -16.77
N SER A 153 -5.17 -4.87 -17.66
CA SER A 153 -3.85 -4.94 -18.33
C SER A 153 -3.53 -3.75 -19.25
N THR A 154 -4.49 -2.88 -19.54
CA THR A 154 -4.26 -1.61 -20.25
C THR A 154 -3.69 -0.51 -19.34
N ALA A 155 -3.67 -0.71 -18.03
CA ALA A 155 -3.03 0.17 -17.06
C ALA A 155 -1.52 -0.15 -16.99
N HIS A 156 -0.73 0.50 -17.85
CA HIS A 156 0.72 0.31 -17.94
C HIS A 156 1.48 1.64 -17.97
N ILE A 157 2.79 1.56 -17.69
CA ILE A 157 3.75 2.67 -17.80
C ILE A 157 4.78 2.32 -18.87
N GLY A 158 4.78 3.05 -19.99
CA GLY A 158 5.62 2.69 -21.14
C GLY A 158 5.34 1.24 -21.59
N ASP A 159 6.38 0.42 -21.66
CA ASP A 159 6.26 -1.01 -22.00
C ASP A 159 6.04 -1.91 -20.77
N VAL A 160 5.93 -1.33 -19.57
CA VAL A 160 5.74 -2.06 -18.31
C VAL A 160 4.25 -2.35 -18.09
N THR A 161 3.80 -3.52 -18.53
CA THR A 161 2.46 -4.05 -18.24
C THR A 161 2.52 -4.93 -17.00
N ASN A 162 1.41 -5.11 -16.27
CA ASN A 162 1.34 -6.19 -15.27
C ASN A 162 1.31 -7.55 -15.97
N GLY A 163 2.02 -8.54 -15.42
CA GLY A 163 2.28 -9.84 -16.07
C GLY A 163 1.17 -10.88 -15.91
N THR A 164 -0.09 -10.47 -15.76
CA THR A 164 -1.25 -11.28 -15.29
C THR A 164 -1.38 -11.39 -13.76
N PHE A 165 -0.56 -10.65 -13.01
CA PHE A 165 -0.43 -10.80 -11.55
C PHE A 165 -1.05 -9.65 -10.75
N GLU A 166 -2.21 -9.16 -11.21
CA GLU A 166 -3.01 -8.22 -10.42
C GLU A 166 -3.73 -9.01 -9.32
N ILE A 167 -3.60 -8.53 -8.08
CA ILE A 167 -4.30 -9.08 -6.93
C ILE A 167 -5.11 -8.00 -6.23
N LEU A 168 -6.40 -8.26 -6.01
CA LEU A 168 -7.35 -7.29 -5.46
C LEU A 168 -7.99 -7.85 -4.20
N ALA A 169 -8.22 -7.00 -3.21
CA ALA A 169 -9.01 -7.34 -2.04
C ALA A 169 -9.72 -6.12 -1.49
N SER A 170 -10.79 -6.36 -0.74
CA SER A 170 -11.49 -5.31 -0.01
C SER A 170 -12.01 -5.83 1.33
N THR A 171 -12.15 -4.92 2.28
CA THR A 171 -12.77 -5.14 3.59
C THR A 171 -13.67 -3.95 3.93
N THR A 172 -14.61 -4.15 4.84
CA THR A 172 -15.44 -3.07 5.38
C THR A 172 -14.70 -2.20 6.40
N ASP A 173 -13.57 -2.68 6.94
CA ASP A 173 -12.69 -1.90 7.80
C ASP A 173 -11.88 -0.89 6.98
N GLN A 174 -12.35 0.36 6.94
CA GLN A 174 -11.69 1.43 6.19
C GLN A 174 -10.33 1.83 6.76
N SER A 175 -10.01 1.43 7.99
CA SER A 175 -8.72 1.69 8.65
C SER A 175 -7.68 0.57 8.44
N ALA A 176 -8.09 -0.53 7.81
CA ALA A 176 -7.22 -1.66 7.56
C ALA A 176 -6.04 -1.29 6.66
N THR A 177 -4.85 -1.76 7.06
CA THR A 177 -3.60 -1.52 6.36
C THR A 177 -3.31 -2.60 5.32
N ILE A 178 -2.24 -2.44 4.53
CA ILE A 178 -1.88 -3.41 3.49
C ILE A 178 -1.62 -4.83 4.05
N SER A 179 -1.21 -4.97 5.31
CA SER A 179 -1.09 -6.30 5.93
C SER A 179 -2.41 -7.05 6.00
N ALA A 180 -3.54 -6.35 6.17
CA ALA A 180 -4.86 -6.98 6.13
C ALA A 180 -5.17 -7.51 4.73
N GLY A 181 -4.84 -6.74 3.68
CA GLY A 181 -4.95 -7.20 2.28
C GLY A 181 -4.12 -8.45 2.00
N ILE A 182 -2.85 -8.45 2.43
CA ILE A 182 -1.98 -9.63 2.31
C ILE A 182 -2.52 -10.81 3.12
N GLY A 183 -3.11 -10.56 4.30
CA GLY A 183 -3.79 -11.58 5.09
C GLY A 183 -5.00 -12.19 4.39
N ILE A 184 -5.82 -11.38 3.70
CA ILE A 184 -6.95 -11.85 2.88
C ILE A 184 -6.45 -12.75 1.75
N TRP A 185 -5.44 -12.30 0.99
CA TRP A 185 -4.83 -13.10 -0.08
C TRP A 185 -4.21 -14.39 0.45
N ALA A 186 -3.55 -14.34 1.61
CA ALA A 186 -2.99 -15.53 2.27
C ALA A 186 -4.05 -16.53 2.75
N GLY A 187 -5.30 -16.09 2.90
CA GLY A 187 -6.44 -16.93 3.25
C GLY A 187 -6.75 -18.03 2.21
N GLU A 188 -6.22 -17.93 1.00
CA GLU A 188 -6.41 -18.94 -0.07
C GLU A 188 -5.61 -20.24 0.15
N TYR A 189 -4.88 -20.37 1.26
CA TYR A 189 -4.00 -21.52 1.52
C TYR A 189 -4.68 -22.87 1.32
N ASP A 190 -5.85 -23.10 1.94
CA ASP A 190 -6.53 -24.39 1.85
C ASP A 190 -7.01 -24.66 0.42
N THR A 191 -7.48 -23.62 -0.29
CA THR A 191 -7.87 -23.71 -1.70
C THR A 191 -6.68 -24.02 -2.60
N LEU A 192 -5.52 -23.40 -2.37
CA LEU A 192 -4.29 -23.67 -3.11
C LEU A 192 -3.83 -25.11 -2.91
N VAL A 193 -3.88 -25.61 -1.68
CA VAL A 193 -3.55 -27.01 -1.36
C VAL A 193 -4.53 -27.96 -2.04
N ALA A 194 -5.84 -27.70 -1.97
CA ALA A 194 -6.88 -28.51 -2.62
C ALA A 194 -6.73 -28.53 -4.15
N ALA A 195 -6.31 -27.42 -4.74
CA ALA A 195 -6.02 -27.29 -6.17
C ALA A 195 -4.66 -27.89 -6.58
N GLY A 196 -3.91 -28.50 -5.66
CA GLY A 196 -2.59 -29.07 -5.94
C GLY A 196 -1.55 -28.02 -6.37
N GLY A 197 -1.69 -26.77 -5.91
CA GLY A 197 -0.77 -25.68 -6.24
C GLY A 197 -1.04 -24.99 -7.57
N ALA A 198 -2.11 -25.34 -8.29
CA ALA A 198 -2.45 -24.75 -9.57
C ALA A 198 -2.93 -23.30 -9.42
N TRP A 199 -2.51 -22.43 -10.35
CA TRP A 199 -3.06 -21.08 -10.49
C TRP A 199 -4.47 -21.13 -11.10
N ASN A 200 -5.42 -20.46 -10.46
CA ASN A 200 -6.78 -20.25 -10.96
C ASN A 200 -7.42 -19.05 -10.24
N HIS A 201 -8.69 -18.75 -10.54
CA HIS A 201 -9.40 -17.60 -9.99
C HIS A 201 -9.60 -17.60 -8.45
N GLU A 202 -9.47 -18.74 -7.77
CA GLU A 202 -9.62 -18.88 -6.31
C GLU A 202 -8.28 -19.05 -5.58
N THR A 203 -7.17 -19.15 -6.32
CA THR A 203 -5.82 -19.36 -5.77
C THR A 203 -4.81 -18.31 -6.26
N GLY A 204 -5.23 -17.47 -7.21
CA GLY A 204 -4.37 -16.55 -7.93
C GLY A 204 -3.70 -15.52 -7.04
N HIS A 205 -4.32 -15.15 -5.91
CA HIS A 205 -3.76 -14.14 -5.02
C HIS A 205 -2.57 -14.69 -4.24
N LEU A 206 -2.76 -15.79 -3.51
CA LEU A 206 -1.66 -16.44 -2.78
C LEU A 206 -0.61 -16.97 -3.75
N HIS A 207 -1.02 -17.54 -4.88
CA HIS A 207 -0.10 -18.03 -5.90
C HIS A 207 0.85 -16.93 -6.36
N THR A 208 0.34 -15.73 -6.65
CA THR A 208 1.16 -14.57 -7.03
C THR A 208 2.20 -14.22 -5.96
N LEU A 209 1.82 -14.22 -4.68
CA LEU A 209 2.73 -13.89 -3.58
C LEU A 209 3.83 -14.96 -3.39
N LEU A 210 3.53 -16.23 -3.69
CA LEU A 210 4.45 -17.35 -3.50
C LEU A 210 5.25 -17.73 -4.75
N ASN A 211 4.85 -17.30 -5.94
CA ASN A 211 5.50 -17.74 -7.15
C ASN A 211 6.96 -17.23 -7.20
N PRO A 212 7.97 -18.12 -7.19
CA PRO A 212 9.38 -17.73 -7.14
C PRO A 212 9.85 -16.97 -8.38
N THR A 213 9.11 -17.02 -9.49
CA THR A 213 9.42 -16.24 -10.70
C THR A 213 8.97 -14.78 -10.60
N ILE A 214 8.16 -14.44 -9.60
CA ILE A 214 7.67 -13.08 -9.34
C ILE A 214 8.56 -12.47 -8.26
N THR A 215 9.33 -11.46 -8.65
CA THR A 215 10.32 -10.80 -7.80
C THR A 215 10.08 -9.31 -7.68
N ASN A 216 9.43 -8.68 -8.66
CA ASN A 216 9.13 -7.25 -8.66
C ASN A 216 7.66 -7.05 -8.29
N ILE A 217 7.40 -6.24 -7.25
CA ILE A 217 6.06 -6.02 -6.73
C ILE A 217 5.78 -4.55 -6.44
N GLY A 218 4.52 -4.17 -6.56
CA GLY A 218 3.98 -2.92 -6.03
C GLY A 218 2.66 -3.19 -5.32
N PHE A 219 2.34 -2.38 -4.32
CA PHE A 219 1.08 -2.47 -3.59
C PHE A 219 0.52 -1.08 -3.31
N ALA A 220 -0.80 -0.99 -3.15
CA ALA A 220 -1.46 0.20 -2.64
C ALA A 220 -2.62 -0.20 -1.72
N ALA A 221 -2.90 0.63 -0.71
CA ALA A 221 -4.00 0.44 0.22
C ALA A 221 -4.64 1.78 0.58
N SER A 222 -5.97 1.84 0.60
CA SER A 222 -6.73 2.99 1.12
C SER A 222 -8.20 2.62 1.31
N ALA A 223 -8.83 3.15 2.35
CA ALA A 223 -10.27 3.05 2.60
C ALA A 223 -10.83 1.61 2.51
N GLY A 224 -10.07 0.62 3.01
CA GLY A 224 -10.45 -0.79 3.01
C GLY A 224 -10.27 -1.51 1.66
N TYR A 225 -9.65 -0.88 0.66
CA TYR A 225 -9.28 -1.52 -0.61
C TYR A 225 -7.77 -1.76 -0.67
N PHE A 226 -7.38 -2.88 -1.28
CA PHE A 226 -5.99 -3.31 -1.44
C PHE A 226 -5.77 -3.77 -2.87
N THR A 227 -4.66 -3.34 -3.45
CA THR A 227 -4.24 -3.74 -4.79
C THR A 227 -2.78 -4.11 -4.77
N GLY A 228 -2.42 -5.15 -5.51
CA GLY A 228 -1.05 -5.56 -5.74
C GLY A 228 -0.81 -5.89 -7.19
N GLU A 229 0.40 -5.62 -7.63
CA GLU A 229 0.88 -5.93 -8.98
C GLU A 229 2.20 -6.65 -8.90
N GLY A 230 2.33 -7.74 -9.65
CA GLY A 230 3.53 -8.57 -9.72
C GLY A 230 4.14 -8.66 -11.11
N LEU A 231 5.47 -8.77 -11.15
CA LEU A 231 6.26 -8.98 -12.36
C LEU A 231 7.48 -9.85 -12.12
N TRP A 232 7.98 -10.41 -13.23
CA TRP A 232 9.29 -11.04 -13.27
C TRP A 232 10.41 -10.02 -13.03
N ALA A 233 11.61 -10.53 -12.76
CA ALA A 233 12.79 -9.73 -12.50
C ALA A 233 13.05 -8.70 -13.61
N ARG A 234 13.15 -7.43 -13.22
CA ARG A 234 13.55 -6.33 -14.10
C ARG A 234 14.27 -5.22 -13.34
N SER A 235 14.94 -4.35 -14.09
CA SER A 235 15.52 -3.13 -13.52
C SER A 235 14.42 -2.08 -13.32
N ALA A 236 14.22 -1.70 -12.06
CA ALA A 236 13.29 -0.66 -11.64
C ALA A 236 13.85 0.04 -10.39
N SER A 237 13.30 1.22 -10.06
CA SER A 237 13.56 1.82 -8.76
C SER A 237 12.92 0.97 -7.66
N ALA A 238 13.70 0.59 -6.65
CA ALA A 238 13.21 -0.07 -5.45
C ALA A 238 12.69 0.91 -4.38
N GLU A 239 12.75 2.21 -4.66
CA GLU A 239 12.21 3.26 -3.79
C GLU A 239 10.72 3.46 -4.03
N SER A 240 9.98 3.80 -2.97
CA SER A 240 8.59 4.25 -3.11
C SER A 240 8.52 5.54 -3.93
N VAL A 241 7.41 5.76 -4.63
CA VAL A 241 7.05 7.06 -5.23
C VAL A 241 6.95 8.21 -4.22
N GLY A 242 6.84 7.91 -2.92
CA GLY A 242 6.88 8.91 -1.85
C GLY A 242 5.56 9.66 -1.63
N TRP A 243 4.45 9.20 -2.22
CA TRP A 243 3.14 9.84 -2.06
C TRP A 243 2.57 9.59 -0.67
N SER A 244 2.44 10.65 0.12
CA SER A 244 1.89 10.63 1.48
C SER A 244 1.03 11.88 1.68
N GLY A 245 -0.29 11.72 1.80
CA GLY A 245 -1.25 12.80 1.89
C GLY A 245 -2.59 12.53 1.19
N ILE A 246 -3.36 13.59 0.99
CA ILE A 246 -4.65 13.56 0.28
C ILE A 246 -4.45 14.06 -1.15
N TYR A 247 -4.87 13.25 -2.13
CA TYR A 247 -4.65 13.51 -3.55
C TYR A 247 -5.93 13.36 -4.36
N ASP A 248 -6.11 14.23 -5.35
CA ASP A 248 -7.08 14.03 -6.42
C ASP A 248 -6.38 13.31 -7.58
N VAL A 249 -6.53 11.99 -7.60
CA VAL A 249 -5.89 11.13 -8.60
C VAL A 249 -6.69 11.13 -9.88
N THR A 250 -6.01 11.30 -11.01
CA THR A 250 -6.63 11.32 -12.33
C THR A 250 -7.04 9.90 -12.78
N LEU A 251 -8.24 9.75 -13.33
CA LEU A 251 -8.72 8.47 -13.90
C LEU A 251 -9.58 8.70 -15.16
N ALA A 252 -9.81 7.65 -15.96
CA ALA A 252 -10.77 7.68 -17.05
C ALA A 252 -12.06 6.95 -16.66
N ASN A 253 -13.19 7.61 -16.92
CA ASN A 253 -14.52 7.03 -16.77
C ASN A 253 -15.10 6.72 -18.15
N GLY A 254 -15.78 5.58 -18.25
CA GLY A 254 -16.71 5.35 -19.36
C GLY A 254 -17.79 6.43 -19.32
N GLY A 255 -18.35 6.83 -20.45
CA GLY A 255 -19.36 7.90 -20.54
C GLY A 255 -20.70 7.67 -19.80
N GLY A 256 -20.73 6.82 -18.78
CA GLY A 256 -21.80 6.73 -17.78
C GLY A 256 -21.62 7.80 -16.73
N SER A 257 -22.71 8.50 -16.42
CA SER A 257 -22.77 9.67 -15.54
C SER A 257 -21.98 9.48 -14.25
N ALA A 258 -21.17 10.49 -13.90
CA ALA A 258 -20.57 10.63 -12.58
C ALA A 258 -21.67 10.42 -11.52
N SER A 259 -21.57 9.32 -10.76
CA SER A 259 -22.40 9.12 -9.58
C SER A 259 -21.97 10.16 -8.56
N SER A 260 -22.75 11.22 -8.43
CA SER A 260 -22.66 12.14 -7.30
C SER A 260 -22.78 11.34 -6.01
N VAL A 261 -21.69 11.26 -5.25
CA VAL A 261 -21.71 10.73 -3.88
C VAL A 261 -22.73 11.55 -3.08
N PRO A 262 -23.74 10.94 -2.43
CA PRO A 262 -24.61 11.66 -1.51
C PRO A 262 -23.77 12.13 -0.32
N ALA A 263 -23.95 13.40 0.06
CA ALA A 263 -23.39 13.91 1.30
C ALA A 263 -24.01 13.17 2.49
N GLY A 264 -23.16 12.50 3.28
CA GLY A 264 -23.45 12.08 4.64
C GLY A 264 -23.55 10.57 4.85
N TYR A 265 -22.47 9.99 5.36
CA TYR A 265 -22.43 9.05 6.50
C TYR A 265 -21.09 9.22 7.21
#